data_AF-A0A944AGR4-F1
#
_entry.id   AF-A0A944AGR4-F1
#
_cell.length_a   1.000
_cell.length_b   1.000
_cell.length_c   1.000
_cell.angle_alpha   90.00
_cell.angle_beta   90.00
_cell.angle_gamma   90.00
#
_symmetry.space_group_name_H-M   'P 1'
#
loop_
_entity.id
_entity.type
_entity.pdbx_description
1 polymer ?
#
loop_
_entity_poly.entity_id
_entity_poly.type
_entity_poly.pdbx_seq_one_letter_code
_entity_poly.pdbx_strand_id
1 'polypeptide(L)'
;MIVLVLNCGSSSLKYQLLDMKDDEVYDLLAKGLVERIGMDCGLVRHQAAGKERYEREMPVPDHTVAVKAVLEAMLDKEYGVL
;
A
#
# COMPACT_ATOMS: atom_id res chain seq x y z
N MET A 1 7.91 -1.79 16.36
CA MET A 1 6.52 -2.31 16.23
C MET A 1 6.04 -1.90 14.86
N ILE A 2 5.52 -2.83 14.07
CA ILE A 2 5.10 -2.51 12.70
C ILE A 2 3.66 -2.00 12.70
N VAL A 3 3.44 -0.80 12.16
CA VAL A 3 2.15 -0.14 12.08
C VAL A 3 1.80 0.14 10.63
N LEU A 4 0.63 -0.35 10.19
CA LEU A 4 0.03 -0.02 8.91
C LEU A 4 -0.93 1.16 9.08
N VAL A 5 -0.61 2.29 8.45
CA VAL A 5 -1.46 3.48 8.42
C VAL A 5 -2.21 3.52 7.11
N LEU A 6 -3.54 3.63 7.18
CA LEU A 6 -4.42 3.73 6.02
C LEU A 6 -5.15 5.07 6.00
N ASN A 7 -5.15 5.74 4.85
CA ASN A 7 -5.99 6.89 4.57
C ASN A 7 -6.93 6.54 3.40
N CYS A 8 -8.20 6.31 3.73
CA CYS A 8 -9.23 5.88 2.79
C CYS A 8 -10.07 7.07 2.33
N GLY A 9 -9.93 7.47 1.07
CA GLY A 9 -10.84 8.37 0.38
C GLY A 9 -11.98 7.62 -0.31
N SER A 10 -12.90 8.34 -0.94
CA SER A 10 -14.06 7.72 -1.64
C SER A 10 -13.66 6.81 -2.81
N SER A 11 -12.59 7.15 -3.53
CA SER A 11 -12.10 6.40 -4.70
C SER A 11 -10.61 6.07 -4.64
N SER A 12 -9.99 6.21 -3.46
CA SER A 12 -8.57 5.92 -3.27
C SER A 12 -8.24 5.45 -1.86
N LEU A 13 -7.10 4.78 -1.73
CA LEU A 13 -6.53 4.35 -0.45
C LEU A 13 -5.02 4.62 -0.50
N LYS A 14 -4.55 5.55 0.33
CA LYS A 14 -3.11 5.76 0.56
C LYS A 14 -2.69 4.97 1.79
N TYR A 15 -1.48 4.44 1.77
CA TYR A 15 -0.96 3.73 2.93
C TYR A 15 0.53 3.97 3.16
N GLN A 16 0.94 3.78 4.41
CA GLN A 16 2.32 3.70 4.83
C GLN A 16 2.48 2.53 5.81
N LEU A 17 3.59 1.82 5.71
CA LEU A 17 4.02 0.83 6.68
C LEU A 17 5.21 1.40 7.44
N LEU A 18 5.07 1.53 8.75
CA LEU A 18 6.07 2.15 9.61
C LEU A 18 6.61 1.11 10.59
N ASP A 19 7.92 1.09 10.81
CA ASP A 19 8.50 0.44 11.99
C ASP A 19 8.74 1.47 13.07
N MET A 20 7.81 1.54 14.02
CA MET A 20 7.88 2.43 15.18
C MET A 20 8.96 1.93 16.14
N LYS A 21 10.00 2.73 16.36
CA LYS A 21 11.07 2.44 17.32
C LYS A 21 10.69 2.93 18.72
N ASP A 22 10.02 4.08 18.79
CA ASP A 22 9.35 4.64 19.95
C ASP A 22 8.14 5.48 19.48
N ASP A 23 7.57 6.30 20.37
CA ASP A 23 6.37 7.09 20.09
C ASP A 23 6.61 8.23 19.06
N GLU A 24 7.85 8.70 18.91
CA GLU A 24 8.22 9.82 18.03
C GLU A 24 9.17 9.43 16.89
N VAL A 25 9.86 8.30 17.02
CA VAL A 25 10.87 7.80 16.06
C VAL A 25 10.34 6.58 15.32
N TYR A 26 10.32 6.67 13.99
CA TYR A 26 9.90 5.58 13.11
C TYR A 26 10.69 5.56 11.80
N ASP A 27 10.83 4.36 11.24
CA ASP A 27 11.32 4.15 9.87
C ASP A 27 10.14 3.92 8.92
N LEU A 28 10.15 4.57 7.75
CA LEU A 28 9.19 4.27 6.68
C LEU A 28 9.64 3.02 5.91
N LEU A 29 8.98 1.89 6.14
CA LEU A 29 9.28 0.64 5.46
C LEU A 29 8.73 0.63 4.03
N ALA A 30 7.48 1.04 3.84
CA ALA A 30 6.87 1.12 2.51
C ALA A 30 5.76 2.17 2.47
N LYS A 31 5.43 2.62 1.25
CA LYS A 31 4.27 3.47 0.98
C LYS A 31 3.60 3.07 -0.32
N GLY A 32 2.33 3.42 -0.45
CA GLY A 32 1.65 3.22 -1.71
C GLY A 32 0.28 3.87 -1.79
N LEU A 33 -0.34 3.64 -2.93
CA LEU A 33 -1.62 4.23 -3.32
C LEU A 33 -2.38 3.22 -4.18
N VAL A 34 -3.64 3.01 -3.83
CA VAL A 34 -4.64 2.44 -4.72
C VAL A 34 -5.55 3.59 -5.16
N GLU A 35 -5.68 3.80 -6.46
CA GLU A 35 -6.55 4.83 -7.04
C GLU A 35 -7.56 4.22 -8.02
N ARG A 36 -8.63 4.98 -8.30
CA ARG A 36 -9.73 4.58 -9.18
C ARG A 36 -10.51 3.37 -8.66
N ILE A 37 -10.66 3.30 -7.33
CA ILE A 37 -11.53 2.30 -6.67
C ILE A 37 -12.99 2.55 -7.11
N GLY A 38 -13.68 1.47 -7.49
CA GLY A 38 -15.05 1.52 -8.00
C GLY A 38 -15.18 1.88 -9.48
N MET A 39 -14.05 2.05 -10.20
CA MET A 39 -14.02 2.24 -11.66
C MET A 39 -13.65 0.94 -12.37
N ASP A 40 -13.76 0.90 -13.70
CA ASP A 40 -13.48 -0.29 -14.52
C ASP A 40 -12.06 -0.84 -14.31
N CYS A 41 -11.08 0.03 -14.12
CA CYS A 41 -9.70 -0.34 -13.85
C CYS A 41 -9.06 0.58 -12.80
N GLY A 42 -8.64 -0.05 -11.70
CA GLY A 42 -7.85 0.56 -10.63
C GLY A 42 -6.36 0.56 -10.94
N LEU A 43 -5.61 1.39 -10.22
CA LEU A 43 -4.14 1.40 -10.28
C LEU A 43 -3.57 1.25 -8.89
N VAL A 44 -2.78 0.20 -8.69
CA VAL A 44 -2.06 -0.11 -7.45
C VAL A 44 -0.61 0.29 -7.61
N ARG A 45 -0.10 1.08 -6.66
CA ARG A 45 1.29 1.51 -6.59
C ARG A 45 1.87 1.13 -5.24
N HIS A 46 3.03 0.50 -5.25
CA HIS A 46 3.78 0.12 -4.05
C HIS A 46 5.24 0.52 -4.20
N GLN A 47 5.82 1.04 -3.13
CA GLN A 47 7.25 1.32 -3.04
C GLN A 47 7.74 0.97 -1.64
N ALA A 48 8.52 -0.11 -1.56
CA ALA A 48 9.28 -0.47 -0.37
C ALA A 48 10.61 0.31 -0.32
N ALA A 49 11.11 0.57 0.88
CA ALA A 49 12.37 1.26 1.10
C ALA A 49 13.53 0.47 0.45
N GLY A 50 14.32 1.15 -0.38
CA GLY A 50 15.44 0.54 -1.10
C GLY A 50 15.05 -0.36 -2.27
N LYS A 51 13.77 -0.45 -2.63
CA LYS A 51 13.29 -1.22 -3.80
C LYS A 51 12.72 -0.32 -4.88
N GLU A 52 12.70 -0.86 -6.10
CA GLU A 52 12.04 -0.22 -7.24
C GLU A 52 10.53 -0.11 -7.02
N ARG A 53 9.93 0.86 -7.70
CA ARG A 53 8.49 1.09 -7.63
C ARG A 53 7.74 0.01 -8.41
N TYR A 54 6.76 -0.60 -7.78
CA TYR A 54 5.81 -1.51 -8.40
C TYR A 54 4.53 -0.78 -8.78
N GLU A 55 4.04 -1.03 -9.99
CA GLU A 55 2.73 -0.58 -10.47
C GLU A 55 1.96 -1.72 -11.13
N ARG A 56 0.67 -1.81 -10.85
CA ARG A 56 -0.23 -2.77 -11.48
C ARG A 56 -1.61 -2.18 -11.70
N GLU A 57 -2.08 -2.29 -12.93
CA GLU A 57 -3.48 -2.05 -13.29
C GLU A 57 -4.30 -3.32 -13.06
N MET A 58 -5.44 -3.18 -12.37
CA MET A 58 -6.37 -4.28 -12.12
C MET A 58 -7.76 -3.77 -11.72
N PRO A 59 -8.84 -4.55 -11.87
CA PRO A 59 -10.14 -4.19 -11.30
C PRO A 59 -10.07 -4.08 -9.78
N VAL A 60 -10.56 -2.95 -9.24
CA VAL A 60 -10.66 -2.70 -7.79
C VAL A 60 -12.07 -2.18 -7.49
N PRO A 61 -13.08 -3.06 -7.38
CA PRO A 61 -14.48 -2.65 -7.27
C PRO A 61 -14.81 -1.94 -5.96
N ASP A 62 -14.06 -2.22 -4.89
CA ASP A 62 -14.29 -1.67 -3.57
C ASP A 62 -12.99 -1.59 -2.73
N HIS A 63 -13.09 -1.00 -1.53
CA HIS A 63 -11.97 -0.87 -0.61
C HIS A 63 -11.49 -2.19 -0.02
N THR A 64 -12.32 -3.23 0.00
CA THR A 64 -11.89 -4.57 0.47
C THR A 64 -10.88 -5.15 -0.51
N VAL A 65 -11.14 -5.07 -1.81
CA VAL A 65 -10.17 -5.46 -2.85
C VAL A 65 -8.94 -4.55 -2.81
N ALA A 66 -9.10 -3.26 -2.57
CA ALA A 66 -7.97 -2.33 -2.42
C ALA A 66 -7.04 -2.73 -1.27
N VAL A 67 -7.58 -2.99 -0.08
CA VAL A 67 -6.79 -3.42 1.09
C VAL A 67 -6.10 -4.75 0.81
N LYS A 68 -6.79 -5.70 0.17
CA LYS A 68 -6.18 -6.98 -0.22
C LYS A 68 -4.97 -6.77 -1.14
N ALA A 69 -5.09 -5.92 -2.15
CA ALA A 69 -3.99 -5.61 -3.07
C ALA A 69 -2.81 -4.94 -2.35
N VAL A 70 -3.07 -4.08 -1.35
CA VAL A 70 -2.02 -3.50 -0.50
C VAL A 70 -1.27 -4.57 0.27
N LEU A 71 -1.98 -5.49 0.93
CA LEU A 71 -1.36 -6.58 1.71
C LEU A 71 -0.56 -7.53 0.81
N GLU A 72 -1.09 -7.89 -0.36
CA GLU A 72 -0.37 -8.69 -1.36
C GLU A 72 0.91 -8.00 -1.81
N ALA A 73 0.86 -6.69 -2.06
CA ALA A 73 2.05 -5.94 -2.46
C ALA A 73 3.12 -5.88 -1.38
N MET A 74 2.73 -5.82 -0.10
CA MET A 74 3.67 -5.83 1.03
C MET A 74 4.35 -7.18 1.24
N LEU A 75 3.67 -8.28 0.93
CA LEU A 75 4.15 -9.66 1.13
C LEU A 75 4.82 -10.24 -0.12
N ASP A 76 4.89 -9.47 -1.20
CA ASP A 76 5.50 -9.94 -2.44
C ASP A 76 7.01 -10.16 -2.27
N LYS A 77 7.52 -11.25 -2.86
CA LYS A 77 8.92 -11.65 -2.69
C LYS A 77 9.90 -10.70 -3.36
N GLU A 78 9.50 -10.07 -4.46
CA GLU A 78 10.36 -9.20 -5.26
C GLU A 78 10.26 -7.75 -4.77
N TYR A 79 9.05 -7.21 -4.71
CA TYR A 79 8.83 -5.79 -4.41
C TYR A 79 8.27 -5.50 -3.01
N GLY A 80 7.88 -6.54 -2.26
CA GLY A 80 7.36 -6.40 -0.90
C GLY A 80 8.41 -6.03 0.13
N VAL A 81 7.97 -5.85 1.37
CA VAL A 81 8.80 -5.36 2.48
C VAL A 81 8.74 -6.26 3.72
N LEU A 82 7.83 -7.25 3.73
CA LEU A 82 7.65 -8.22 4.82
C LEU A 82 7.98 -9.64 4.37
#